data_AF-A0A3M7HX47-F1
#
_entry.id   AF-A0A3M7HX47-F1
#
_cell.length_a   1.000
_cell.length_b   1.000
_cell.length_c   1.000
_cell.angle_alpha   90.00
_cell.angle_beta   90.00
_cell.angle_gamma   90.00
#
_symmetry.space_group_name_H-M   'P 1'
#
loop_
_entity.id
_entity.type
_entity.pdbx_description
1 polymer ?
#
loop_
_entity_poly.entity_id
_entity_poly.type
_entity_poly.pdbx_seq_one_letter_code
_entity_poly.pdbx_strand_id
1 'polypeptide(L)'
;MSLRSLRACMICSIVQPQAKFSREGCPNCEEFLELRHNGDAIAEATSSVFEGLITLADPENSWVAKWQRLQGYAPGTYAVKVVGVSAKKGGPWNTDDEQLPEEVIAAAENAGIKYIPRDGSGEVEQ
;
A
#
# COMPACT_ATOMS: atom_id res chain seq x y z
N MET A 1 -11.30 -18.58 7.29
CA MET A 1 -11.25 -17.11 7.18
C MET A 1 -11.43 -16.74 5.73
N SER A 2 -12.34 -15.81 5.40
CA SER A 2 -12.55 -15.35 4.03
C SER A 2 -11.45 -14.37 3.63
N LEU A 3 -10.79 -14.58 2.48
CA LEU A 3 -9.83 -13.64 1.90
C LEU A 3 -10.49 -12.32 1.45
N ARG A 4 -11.82 -12.26 1.39
CA ARG A 4 -12.59 -11.10 0.87
C ARG A 4 -12.39 -9.80 1.66
N SER A 5 -11.79 -9.85 2.85
CA SER A 5 -11.54 -8.66 3.69
C SER A 5 -10.06 -8.26 3.75
N LEU A 6 -9.18 -8.91 2.98
CA LEU A 6 -7.77 -8.51 2.91
C LEU A 6 -7.62 -7.29 2.01
N ARG A 7 -6.74 -6.38 2.43
CA ARG A 7 -6.34 -5.21 1.67
C ARG A 7 -4.83 -5.05 1.74
N ALA A 8 -4.22 -4.54 0.69
CA ALA A 8 -2.81 -4.21 0.61
C ALA A 8 -2.63 -2.69 0.71
N CYS A 9 -1.73 -2.21 1.55
CA CYS A 9 -1.36 -0.79 1.58
C CYS A 9 -0.70 -0.39 0.26
N MET A 10 -1.16 0.68 -0.37
CA MET A 10 -0.62 1.11 -1.66
C MET A 10 0.78 1.75 -1.56
N ILE A 11 1.20 2.18 -0.36
CA ILE A 11 2.54 2.70 -0.10
C ILE A 11 3.56 1.58 0.14
N CYS A 12 3.31 0.73 1.14
CA CYS A 12 4.29 -0.26 1.61
C CYS A 12 3.97 -1.72 1.24
N SER A 13 2.87 -1.98 0.53
CA SER A 13 2.36 -3.30 0.11
C SER A 13 1.99 -4.30 1.21
N ILE A 14 1.98 -3.90 2.50
CA ILE A 14 1.57 -4.81 3.58
C ILE A 14 0.10 -5.23 3.42
N VAL A 15 -0.16 -6.52 3.55
CA VAL A 15 -1.49 -7.13 3.43
C VAL A 15 -2.03 -7.45 4.82
N GLN A 16 -3.16 -6.85 5.16
CA GLN A 16 -3.85 -7.12 6.42
C GLN A 16 -5.37 -7.15 6.23
N PRO A 17 -6.12 -7.79 7.14
CA PRO A 17 -7.57 -7.61 7.18
C PRO A 17 -7.92 -6.13 7.37
N GLN A 18 -8.97 -5.65 6.69
CA GLN A 18 -9.49 -4.28 6.85
C GLN A 18 -9.73 -3.92 8.32
N ALA A 19 -10.25 -4.86 9.11
CA ALA A 19 -10.49 -4.66 10.54
C ALA A 19 -9.19 -4.41 11.35
N LYS A 20 -8.04 -4.92 10.89
CA LYS A 20 -6.75 -4.69 11.52
C LYS A 20 -6.22 -3.29 11.20
N PHE A 21 -6.33 -2.84 9.94
CA PHE A 21 -6.04 -1.44 9.59
C PHE A 21 -6.90 -0.47 10.40
N SER A 22 -8.20 -0.76 10.56
CA SER A 22 -9.10 0.11 11.35
C SER A 22 -8.73 0.16 12.84
N ARG A 23 -8.23 -0.93 13.42
CA ARG A 23 -7.89 -0.99 14.85
C ARG A 23 -6.48 -0.48 15.15
N GLU A 24 -5.52 -0.84 14.31
CA GLU A 24 -4.08 -0.70 14.60
C GLU A 24 -3.36 0.23 13.63
N GLY A 25 -3.96 0.53 12.48
CA GLY A 25 -3.31 1.32 11.43
C GLY A 25 -2.37 0.50 10.56
N CYS A 26 -1.67 1.17 9.65
CA CYS A 26 -0.59 0.53 8.89
C CYS A 26 0.71 0.54 9.71
N PRO A 27 1.33 -0.60 10.03
CA PRO A 27 2.51 -0.62 10.90
C PRO A 27 3.73 0.11 10.31
N ASN A 28 3.74 0.39 9.00
CA ASN A 28 4.82 1.10 8.32
C ASN A 28 4.49 2.56 7.97
N CYS A 29 3.20 2.91 7.93
CA CYS A 29 2.74 4.16 7.30
C CYS A 29 1.71 4.93 8.14
N GLU A 30 1.35 4.42 9.33
CA GLU A 30 0.32 5.04 10.17
C GLU A 30 0.64 6.49 10.56
N GLU A 31 1.93 6.82 10.69
CA GLU A 31 2.38 8.16 11.08
C GLU A 31 1.85 9.28 10.18
N PHE A 32 1.59 8.99 8.89
CA PHE A 32 1.10 9.99 7.93
C PHE A 32 -0.18 9.56 7.19
N LEU A 33 -0.56 8.26 7.25
CA LEU A 33 -1.82 7.80 6.65
C LEU A 33 -3.01 7.88 7.61
N GLU A 34 -2.77 7.91 8.93
CA GLU A 34 -3.82 8.05 9.97
C GLU A 34 -5.04 7.13 9.76
N LEU A 35 -4.79 5.83 9.55
CA LEU A 35 -5.82 4.86 9.15
C LEU A 35 -6.69 4.40 10.32
N ARG A 36 -6.20 4.52 11.56
CA ARG A 36 -6.95 4.06 12.74
C ARG A 36 -8.29 4.77 12.84
N HIS A 37 -9.34 3.96 12.97
CA HIS A 37 -10.73 4.41 13.04
C HIS A 37 -11.22 5.24 11.85
N ASN A 38 -10.46 5.31 10.75
CA ASN A 38 -10.78 6.09 9.57
C ASN A 38 -11.05 5.18 8.37
N GLY A 39 -12.33 4.84 8.16
CA GLY A 39 -12.75 3.92 7.09
C GLY A 39 -12.49 4.46 5.67
N ASP A 40 -12.62 5.77 5.49
CA ASP A 40 -12.42 6.42 4.20
C ASP A 40 -10.94 6.44 3.83
N ALA A 41 -10.05 6.82 4.76
CA ALA A 41 -8.60 6.75 4.54
C ALA A 41 -8.13 5.31 4.25
N ILE A 42 -8.73 4.30 4.89
CA ILE A 42 -8.43 2.89 4.56
C ILE A 42 -8.84 2.56 3.13
N ALA A 43 -10.02 3.00 2.69
CA ALA A 43 -10.47 2.75 1.33
C ALA A 43 -9.58 3.44 0.28
N GLU A 44 -9.09 4.64 0.59
CA GLU A 44 -8.27 5.48 -0.31
C GLU A 44 -6.79 5.13 -0.32
N ALA A 45 -6.23 4.58 0.78
CA ALA A 45 -4.81 4.25 0.90
C ALA A 45 -4.50 2.75 0.79
N THR A 46 -5.52 1.89 0.66
CA THR A 46 -5.35 0.44 0.53
C THR A 46 -6.22 -0.15 -0.58
N SER A 47 -5.79 -1.25 -1.20
CA SER A 47 -6.52 -1.92 -2.28
C SER A 47 -6.87 -3.36 -1.93
N SER A 48 -8.08 -3.80 -2.29
CA SER A 48 -8.47 -5.22 -2.27
C SER A 48 -7.99 -5.99 -3.51
N VAL A 49 -7.42 -5.29 -4.50
CA VAL A 49 -6.89 -5.87 -5.73
C VAL A 49 -5.37 -5.88 -5.64
N PHE A 50 -4.82 -7.06 -5.35
CA PHE A 50 -3.39 -7.27 -5.26
C PHE A 50 -3.04 -8.69 -5.71
N GLU A 51 -1.80 -8.89 -6.13
CA GLU A 51 -1.31 -10.17 -6.64
C GLU A 51 -0.05 -10.61 -5.87
N GLY A 52 0.04 -11.93 -5.66
CA GLY A 52 1.15 -12.56 -4.98
C GLY A 52 1.19 -12.24 -3.49
N LEU A 53 1.72 -13.17 -2.70
CA LEU A 53 1.92 -12.97 -1.27
C LEU A 53 3.36 -13.35 -0.91
N ILE A 54 4.00 -12.47 -0.14
CA ILE A 54 5.34 -12.65 0.42
C ILE A 54 5.16 -12.66 1.93
N THR A 55 5.58 -13.73 2.59
CA THR A 55 5.70 -13.71 4.06
C THR A 55 7.14 -13.36 4.40
N LEU A 56 7.34 -12.17 4.97
CA LEU A 56 8.65 -11.60 5.24
C LEU A 56 8.91 -11.62 6.75
N ALA A 57 9.83 -12.49 7.18
CA ALA A 57 10.20 -12.64 8.58
C ALA A 57 11.39 -11.76 8.98
N ASP A 58 12.37 -11.61 8.10
CA ASP A 58 13.56 -10.77 8.29
C ASP A 58 13.75 -9.84 7.08
N PRO A 59 13.18 -8.63 7.14
CA PRO A 59 13.27 -7.64 6.06
C PRO A 59 14.70 -7.16 5.79
N GLU A 60 15.58 -7.17 6.79
CA GLU A 60 16.94 -6.64 6.67
C GLU A 60 17.84 -7.57 5.86
N ASN A 61 17.72 -8.88 6.08
CA ASN A 61 18.62 -9.88 5.47
C ASN A 61 18.01 -10.61 4.26
N SER A 62 16.81 -10.23 3.82
CA SER A 62 16.11 -10.89 2.72
C SER A 62 16.39 -10.24 1.36
N TRP A 63 16.88 -11.04 0.40
CA TRP A 63 17.00 -10.61 -0.99
C TRP A 63 15.65 -10.21 -1.59
N VAL A 64 14.57 -10.94 -1.26
CA VAL A 64 13.21 -10.62 -1.71
C VAL A 64 12.76 -9.26 -1.16
N ALA A 65 13.09 -8.95 0.10
CA ALA A 65 12.79 -7.63 0.68
C ALA A 65 13.54 -6.51 -0.03
N LYS A 66 14.83 -6.71 -0.33
CA LYS A 66 15.63 -5.77 -1.09
C LYS A 66 15.03 -5.52 -2.47
N TRP A 67 14.70 -6.60 -3.20
CA TRP A 67 14.10 -6.50 -4.53
C TRP A 67 12.76 -5.75 -4.50
N GLN A 68 11.93 -6.05 -3.50
CA GLN A 68 10.61 -5.43 -3.34
C GLN A 68 10.65 -4.07 -2.62
N ARG A 69 11.83 -3.52 -2.31
CA ARG A 69 11.97 -2.25 -1.55
C ARG A 69 11.17 -2.28 -0.23
N LEU A 70 11.35 -3.36 0.54
CA LEU A 70 10.70 -3.60 1.84
C LEU A 70 11.70 -3.64 3.01
N GLN A 71 12.97 -3.30 2.78
CA GLN A 71 13.96 -3.18 3.88
C GLN A 71 13.53 -2.05 4.84
N GLY A 72 13.75 -2.22 6.14
CA GLY A 72 13.31 -1.30 7.19
C GLY A 72 11.82 -1.38 7.56
N TYR A 73 11.01 -2.17 6.85
CA TYR A 73 9.60 -2.36 7.18
C TYR A 73 9.40 -3.45 8.24
N ALA A 74 8.23 -3.46 8.87
CA ALA A 74 7.87 -4.47 9.85
C ALA A 74 7.80 -5.89 9.23
N PRO A 75 8.16 -6.95 9.96
CA PRO A 75 7.86 -8.32 9.54
C PRO A 75 6.35 -8.51 9.33
N GLY A 76 5.97 -9.24 8.27
CA GLY A 76 4.57 -9.41 7.92
C GLY A 76 4.33 -10.03 6.55
N THR A 77 3.07 -10.02 6.13
CA THR A 77 2.68 -10.47 4.80
C THR A 77 2.55 -9.27 3.87
N TYR A 78 3.19 -9.32 2.71
CA TYR A 78 3.23 -8.26 1.70
C TYR A 78 2.72 -8.76 0.37
N ALA A 79 2.14 -7.89 -0.45
CA ALA A 79 1.78 -8.20 -1.82
C ALA A 79 2.99 -8.05 -2.75
N VAL A 80 3.04 -8.85 -3.82
CA VAL A 80 4.04 -8.67 -4.88
C VAL A 80 3.71 -7.42 -5.69
N LYS A 81 2.44 -7.29 -6.07
CA LYS A 81 1.88 -6.17 -6.82
C LYS A 81 0.62 -5.67 -6.14
N VAL A 82 0.44 -4.35 -6.06
CA VAL A 82 -0.79 -3.72 -5.59
C VAL A 82 -1.35 -2.87 -6.71
N VAL A 83 -2.57 -3.16 -7.14
CA VAL A 83 -3.30 -2.37 -8.12
C VAL A 83 -3.98 -1.22 -7.39
N GLY A 84 -3.62 0.01 -7.75
CA GLY A 84 -4.30 1.19 -7.22
C GLY A 84 -5.72 1.24 -7.75
N VAL A 85 -6.71 1.44 -6.89
CA VAL A 85 -8.05 1.79 -7.37
C VAL A 85 -8.44 3.05 -6.62
N SER A 86 -7.89 4.19 -7.05
CA SER A 86 -8.36 5.47 -6.55
C SER A 86 -9.72 5.74 -7.19
N ALA A 87 -10.77 5.59 -6.38
CA ALA A 87 -12.12 5.94 -6.75
C ALA A 87 -12.29 7.46 -6.69
N LYS A 88 -11.79 8.21 -7.70
CA LYS A 88 -12.29 9.51 -8.22
C LYS A 88 -11.22 10.12 -9.15
N LYS A 89 -11.57 10.75 -10.29
CA LYS A 89 -12.44 11.95 -10.34
C LYS A 89 -13.38 12.00 -11.55
N GLY A 90 -14.69 11.93 -11.28
CA GLY A 90 -15.73 12.77 -11.91
C GLY A 90 -16.01 12.71 -13.42
N GLY A 91 -15.52 11.74 -14.20
CA GLY A 91 -15.78 11.66 -15.65
C GLY A 91 -16.52 10.38 -16.09
N PRO A 92 -17.28 10.42 -17.20
CA PRO A 92 -18.02 9.25 -17.74
C PRO A 92 -17.13 8.18 -18.40
N TRP A 93 -15.80 8.34 -18.37
CA TRP A 93 -14.82 7.34 -18.78
C TRP A 93 -13.80 7.18 -17.65
N ASN A 94 -13.51 5.93 -17.30
CA ASN A 94 -12.33 5.54 -16.53
C ASN A 94 -11.12 6.21 -17.18
N THR A 95 -10.47 7.14 -16.48
CA THR A 95 -9.16 7.63 -16.87
C THR A 95 -8.13 6.62 -16.37
N ASP A 96 -7.25 6.19 -17.26
CA ASP A 96 -6.23 5.14 -17.08
C ASP A 96 -5.17 5.45 -16.00
N ASP A 97 -5.42 6.41 -15.10
CA ASP A 97 -4.50 6.82 -14.05
C ASP A 97 -4.78 6.04 -12.76
N GLU A 98 -4.19 4.86 -12.71
CA GLU A 98 -4.23 3.89 -11.61
C GLU A 98 -3.31 4.33 -10.44
N GLN A 99 -3.53 5.54 -9.91
CA GLN A 99 -2.61 6.18 -8.94
C GLN A 99 -3.30 6.54 -7.62
N LEU A 100 -2.50 6.58 -6.54
CA LEU A 100 -2.93 7.11 -5.24
C LEU A 100 -3.39 8.57 -5.36
N PRO A 101 -4.35 9.02 -4.54
CA PRO A 101 -4.71 10.44 -4.49
C PRO A 101 -3.48 11.33 -4.24
N GLU A 102 -3.37 12.45 -4.96
CA GLU A 102 -2.25 13.40 -4.85
C GLU A 102 -2.01 13.87 -3.40
N GLU A 103 -3.07 14.00 -2.61
CA GLU A 103 -2.99 14.37 -1.19
C GLU A 103 -2.25 13.32 -0.35
N VAL A 104 -2.48 12.03 -0.62
CA VAL A 104 -1.78 10.93 0.06
C VAL A 104 -0.31 10.89 -0.34
N ILE A 105 0.00 11.19 -1.61
CA ILE A 105 1.37 11.30 -2.11
C ILE A 105 2.08 12.47 -1.43
N ALA A 106 1.46 13.64 -1.39
CA ALA A 106 2.01 14.82 -0.73
C ALA A 106 2.23 14.57 0.78
N ALA A 107 1.32 13.88 1.45
CA ALA A 107 1.49 13.48 2.86
C ALA A 107 2.71 12.56 3.05
N ALA A 108 2.90 11.59 2.17
CA ALA A 108 4.09 10.72 2.20
C ALA A 108 5.38 11.52 1.96
N GLU A 109 5.40 12.42 0.98
CA GLU A 109 6.58 13.26 0.69
C GLU A 109 6.92 14.20 1.85
N ASN A 110 5.91 14.80 2.49
CA ASN A 110 6.08 15.62 3.70
C ASN A 110 6.63 14.80 4.88
N ALA A 111 6.35 13.51 4.94
CA ALA A 111 6.94 12.57 5.89
C ALA A 111 8.35 12.08 5.45
N GLY A 112 8.91 12.63 4.36
CA GLY A 112 10.21 12.25 3.82
C GLY A 112 10.22 10.94 3.03
N ILE A 113 9.04 10.42 2.66
CA ILE A 113 8.88 9.16 1.95
C ILE A 113 8.57 9.46 0.48
N LYS A 114 9.52 9.12 -0.40
CA LYS A 114 9.28 9.14 -1.84
C LYS A 114 8.30 8.02 -2.21
N TYR A 115 7.13 8.39 -2.70
CA TYR A 115 6.17 7.41 -3.22
C TYR A 115 6.70 6.77 -4.50
N ILE A 116 6.62 5.43 -4.58
CA ILE A 116 6.89 4.67 -5.79
C ILE A 116 5.72 3.69 -5.99
N PRO A 117 5.03 3.72 -7.15
CA PRO A 117 3.92 2.81 -7.42
C PRO A 117 4.31 1.34 -7.26
N ARG A 118 3.39 0.56 -6.69
CA ARG A 118 3.53 -0.89 -6.42
C ARG A 118 2.84 -1.76 -7.47
N ASP A 119 2.41 -1.17 -8.58
CA ASP A 119 1.69 -1.79 -9.69
C ASP A 119 2.63 -2.25 -10.84
N GLY A 120 3.93 -1.94 -10.74
CA GLY A 120 4.93 -2.19 -11.77
C GLY A 120 5.20 -1.01 -12.71
N SER A 121 4.43 0.08 -12.64
CA SER A 121 4.70 1.30 -13.42
C SER A 121 5.91 2.09 -12.89
N GLY A 122 6.28 1.88 -11.63
CA GLY A 122 7.42 2.51 -10.96
C GLY A 122 8.80 1.89 -11.29
N GLU A 123 8.90 1.04 -12.30
CA GLU A 123 10.14 0.45 -12.81
C GLU A 123 10.82 1.37 -13.83
N VAL A 124 11.07 2.63 -13.47
CA VAL A 124 11.90 3.53 -14.28
C VAL A 124 13.29 3.59 -13.67
N GLU A 125 14.22 2.93 -14.36
CA GLU A 125 15.68 2.90 -14.18
C GLU A 125 16.24 2.07 -13.01
N GLN A 126 16.78 0.90 -13.37
CA GLN A 126 17.83 0.17 -12.64
C GLN A 126 19.11 0.20 -13.46
#